data_AF-A0A914RZV0-F1
#
_entry.id   AF-A0A914RZV0-F1
#
_cell.length_a   1.000
_cell.length_b   1.000
_cell.length_c   1.000
_cell.angle_alpha   90.00
_cell.angle_beta   90.00
_cell.angle_gamma   90.00
#
_symmetry.space_group_name_H-M   'P 1'
#
loop_
_entity.id
_entity.type
_entity.pdbx_description
1 polymer ?
#
loop_
_entity_poly.entity_id
_entity_poly.type
_entity_poly.pdbx_seq_one_letter_code
_entity_poly.pdbx_strand_id
1 'polypeptide(L)'
;MGYFCRYMRLQALEFTAVCHGSFDGIYRTEDSLTSELKNLEVQYDKKWTTITLDLPKEVNPQKAKVCLDFVGELNDKMRGFYRSSYKDATGNERFIASTQFESTYARLSFPCWDEPIYKAKFDVTLIVDSNLTALSNMVNLYH
;
A
#
# COMPACT_ATOMS: atom_id res chain seq x y z
N MET A 1 -11.62 -13.05 -15.34
CA MET A 1 -10.98 -11.73 -15.55
C MET A 1 -10.65 -11.14 -14.18
N GLY A 2 -9.54 -11.54 -13.57
CA GLY A 2 -9.19 -11.12 -12.20
C GLY A 2 -8.11 -10.06 -12.27
N TYR A 3 -8.42 -8.84 -11.83
CA TYR A 3 -7.47 -7.73 -11.72
C TYR A 3 -6.40 -8.09 -10.69
N PHE A 4 -5.38 -8.81 -11.14
CA PHE A 4 -4.06 -8.74 -10.56
C PHE A 4 -3.66 -7.26 -10.60
N CYS A 5 -3.12 -6.70 -9.52
CA CYS A 5 -2.51 -5.38 -9.52
C CYS A 5 -1.23 -5.46 -10.37
N ARG A 6 -1.40 -5.58 -11.69
CA ARG A 6 -0.33 -5.96 -12.62
C ARG A 6 0.43 -4.75 -13.12
N TYR A 7 -0.16 -3.55 -13.08
CA TYR A 7 0.49 -2.33 -13.53
C TYR A 7 -0.09 -1.10 -12.81
N MET A 8 0.47 -0.73 -11.65
CA MET A 8 0.37 0.65 -11.19
C MET A 8 1.62 1.40 -11.67
N ARG A 9 1.48 2.19 -12.73
CA ARG A 9 2.54 3.06 -13.25
C ARG A 9 2.45 4.40 -12.53
N LEU A 10 3.21 4.55 -11.46
CA LEU A 10 3.30 5.82 -10.76
C LEU A 10 4.34 6.72 -11.46
N GLN A 11 4.29 8.03 -11.25
CA GLN A 11 5.44 8.91 -11.46
C GLN A 11 5.53 9.79 -10.22
N ALA A 12 6.28 9.36 -9.21
CA ALA A 12 6.45 10.07 -7.95
C ALA A 12 7.93 9.99 -7.52
N LEU A 13 8.48 11.05 -6.95
CA LEU A 13 9.85 11.03 -6.41
C LEU A 13 9.88 10.64 -4.93
N GLU A 14 8.75 10.75 -4.22
CA GLU A 14 8.54 10.27 -2.86
C GLU A 14 7.07 9.84 -2.70
N PHE A 15 6.77 8.92 -1.78
CA PHE A 15 5.41 8.46 -1.53
C PHE A 15 5.21 8.21 -0.04
N THR A 16 4.09 8.71 0.46
CA THR A 16 3.48 8.29 1.70
C THR A 16 2.14 7.65 1.34
N ALA A 17 2.00 6.32 1.48
CA ALA A 17 0.67 5.73 1.55
C ALA A 17 0.20 5.74 2.98
N VAL A 18 -0.95 6.36 3.19
CA VAL A 18 -1.84 5.96 4.26
C VAL A 18 -2.75 4.88 3.67
N CYS A 19 -2.39 3.61 3.88
CA CYS A 19 -3.29 2.52 3.53
C CYS A 19 -4.35 2.38 4.62
N HIS A 20 -5.56 2.85 4.33
CA HIS A 20 -6.74 2.44 5.07
C HIS A 20 -7.14 1.03 4.62
N GLY A 21 -6.52 0.00 5.22
CA GLY A 21 -6.99 -1.37 5.05
C GLY A 21 -8.32 -1.56 5.76
N SER A 22 -9.44 -1.47 5.03
CA SER A 22 -10.73 -1.98 5.50
C SER A 22 -10.95 -3.39 4.93
N PHE A 23 -11.05 -4.39 5.81
CA PHE A 23 -11.46 -5.71 5.41
C PHE A 23 -12.99 -5.73 5.24
N ASP A 24 -13.47 -5.60 4.00
CA ASP A 24 -14.89 -5.55 3.65
C ASP A 24 -15.52 -6.95 3.65
N GLY A 25 -15.80 -7.47 4.85
CA GLY A 25 -16.82 -8.50 5.08
C GLY A 25 -18.09 -7.85 5.61
N ILE A 26 -19.02 -7.45 4.72
CA ILE A 26 -20.40 -6.96 4.98
C ILE A 26 -20.51 -5.59 5.69
N TYR A 27 -21.31 -4.67 5.15
CA TYR A 27 -21.60 -3.39 5.79
C TYR A 27 -22.66 -3.52 6.89
N ARG A 28 -22.47 -2.78 7.98
CA ARG A 28 -23.57 -2.12 8.70
C ARG A 28 -23.00 -0.85 9.32
N THR A 29 -23.52 0.28 8.88
CA THR A 29 -23.37 1.58 9.53
C THR A 29 -24.23 1.55 10.79
N GLU A 30 -23.63 1.88 11.93
CA GLU A 30 -24.14 2.79 12.96
C GLU A 30 -23.33 2.58 14.23
N ASP A 31 -22.92 3.71 14.79
CA ASP A 31 -22.12 3.88 15.99
C ASP A 31 -22.49 2.90 17.11
N SER A 32 -21.49 2.21 17.68
CA SER A 32 -21.36 2.04 19.14
C SER A 32 -20.16 1.16 19.49
N LEU A 33 -19.20 1.76 20.20
CA LEU A 33 -18.12 1.13 20.97
C LEU A 33 -17.08 0.32 20.18
N THR A 34 -16.28 0.98 19.36
CA THR A 34 -14.99 0.44 18.92
C THR A 34 -13.94 0.69 20.00
N SER A 35 -13.50 -0.36 20.70
CA SER A 35 -12.30 -0.27 21.52
C SER A 35 -11.10 -0.01 20.60
N GLU A 36 -10.58 1.21 20.62
CA GLU A 36 -9.41 1.60 19.83
C GLU A 36 -8.14 1.21 20.59
N LEU A 37 -7.26 0.44 19.95
CA LEU A 37 -5.94 0.13 20.46
C LEU A 37 -4.91 0.97 19.70
N LYS A 38 -4.14 1.79 20.41
CA LYS A 38 -3.11 2.66 19.84
C LYS A 38 -1.73 2.21 20.32
N ASN A 39 -0.71 2.57 19.56
CA ASN A 39 0.70 2.35 19.92
C ASN A 39 0.99 0.88 20.26
N LEU A 40 0.42 -0.04 19.48
CA LEU A 40 0.71 -1.46 19.60
C LEU A 40 2.19 -1.70 19.29
N GLU A 41 2.78 -2.65 20.00
CA GLU A 41 4.11 -3.12 19.68
C GLU A 41 4.07 -3.86 18.34
N VAL A 42 5.02 -3.51 17.46
CA VAL A 42 5.15 -4.09 16.13
C VAL A 42 6.48 -4.81 16.04
N GLN A 43 6.42 -6.13 15.85
CA GLN A 43 7.61 -6.93 15.59
C GLN A 43 7.76 -7.15 14.08
N TYR A 44 8.96 -6.93 13.53
CA TYR A 44 9.23 -7.15 12.12
C TYR A 44 10.23 -8.30 11.92
N ASP A 45 9.77 -9.37 11.26
CA ASP A 45 10.62 -10.47 10.83
C ASP A 45 11.13 -10.21 9.40
N LYS A 46 12.41 -9.88 9.29
CA LYS A 46 13.07 -9.61 8.00
C LYS A 46 13.16 -10.84 7.10
N LYS A 47 13.28 -12.05 7.66
CA LYS A 47 13.41 -13.28 6.88
C LYS A 47 12.10 -13.60 6.17
N TRP A 48 10.98 -13.45 6.86
CA TRP A 48 9.65 -13.73 6.32
C TRP A 48 8.97 -12.50 5.69
N THR A 49 9.54 -11.31 5.92
CA THR A 49 8.94 -10.02 5.51
C THR A 49 7.52 -9.92 6.07
N THR A 50 7.41 -10.12 7.38
CA THR A 50 6.13 -10.16 8.09
C THR A 50 6.19 -9.23 9.29
N ILE A 51 5.08 -8.53 9.53
CA ILE A 51 4.87 -7.78 10.76
C ILE A 51 3.90 -8.55 11.66
N THR A 52 4.17 -8.57 12.95
CA THR A 52 3.27 -9.08 13.98
C THR A 52 2.84 -7.92 14.87
N LEU A 53 1.52 -7.79 15.07
CA LEU A 53 0.93 -6.81 15.97
C LEU A 53 0.52 -7.52 17.26
N ASP A 54 1.20 -7.21 18.36
CA ASP A 54 0.88 -7.82 19.65
C ASP A 54 -0.32 -7.12 20.27
N LEU A 55 -1.39 -7.88 20.50
CA LEU A 55 -2.60 -7.36 21.15
C LEU A 55 -2.45 -7.51 22.67
N PRO A 56 -2.78 -6.47 23.46
CA PRO A 56 -2.63 -6.50 24.92
C PRO A 56 -3.61 -7.46 25.60
N LYS A 57 -4.62 -7.93 24.87
CA LYS A 57 -5.60 -8.92 25.31
C LYS A 57 -6.08 -9.72 24.12
N GLU A 58 -6.54 -10.94 24.38
CA GLU A 58 -7.25 -11.72 23.39
C GLU A 58 -8.50 -10.98 22.91
N VAL A 59 -8.75 -11.08 21.60
CA VAL A 59 -9.87 -10.43 20.94
C VAL A 59 -10.72 -11.51 20.30
N ASN A 60 -12.02 -11.49 20.59
CA ASN A 60 -12.97 -12.39 19.94
C ASN A 60 -13.03 -12.09 18.43
N PRO A 61 -13.31 -13.08 17.56
CA PRO A 61 -13.45 -12.85 16.14
C PRO A 61 -14.45 -11.73 15.82
N GLN A 62 -13.97 -10.67 15.18
CA GLN A 62 -14.76 -9.50 14.84
C GLN A 62 -14.17 -8.77 13.64
N LYS A 63 -14.92 -7.81 13.09
CA LYS A 63 -14.37 -6.86 12.13
C LYS A 63 -13.45 -5.91 12.85
N ALA A 64 -12.30 -5.64 12.24
CA ALA A 64 -11.32 -4.73 12.75
C ALA A 64 -10.83 -3.83 11.63
N LYS A 65 -10.48 -2.59 11.98
CA LYS A 65 -9.72 -1.68 11.13
C LYS A 65 -8.30 -1.62 11.67
N VAL A 66 -7.33 -1.92 10.82
CA VAL A 66 -5.91 -1.82 11.16
C VAL A 66 -5.36 -0.60 10.43
N CYS A 67 -4.87 0.37 11.21
CA CYS A 67 -4.21 1.56 10.70
C CYS A 67 -2.71 1.44 11.00
N LEU A 68 -1.88 1.60 9.98
CA LEU A 68 -0.42 1.50 10.09
C LEU A 68 0.22 2.67 9.36
N ASP A 69 1.07 3.40 10.06
CA ASP A 69 2.01 4.34 9.45
C ASP A 69 3.30 3.59 9.16
N PHE A 70 3.80 3.70 7.93
CA PHE A 70 5.03 3.04 7.51
C PHE A 70 5.82 3.91 6.53
N VAL A 71 7.12 3.64 6.46
CA VAL A 71 8.04 4.26 5.50
C VAL A 71 8.70 3.12 4.71
N GLY A 72 8.69 3.26 3.39
CA GLY A 72 9.33 2.32 2.47
C GLY A 72 10.46 2.98 1.68
N GLU A 73 11.37 2.16 1.15
CA GLU A 73 12.45 2.61 0.26
C GLU A 73 12.02 2.44 -1.21
N LEU A 74 12.17 3.51 -2.00
CA LEU A 74 12.13 3.43 -3.46
C LEU A 74 13.43 2.82 -4.00
N ASN A 75 13.43 1.50 -4.14
CA ASN A 75 14.57 0.73 -4.62
C ASN A 75 14.78 0.83 -6.14
N ASP A 76 15.87 0.28 -6.64
CA ASP A 76 16.27 0.24 -8.07
C ASP A 76 16.18 -1.18 -8.68
N LYS A 77 15.46 -2.10 -8.02
CA LYS A 77 15.46 -3.55 -8.32
C LYS A 77 14.22 -4.02 -9.06
N MET A 78 13.44 -3.09 -9.62
CA MET A 78 12.24 -3.37 -10.43
C MET A 78 11.20 -4.27 -9.74
N ARG A 79 11.11 -4.20 -8.41
CA ARG A 79 10.19 -5.01 -7.59
C ARG A 79 9.63 -4.19 -6.44
N GLY A 80 8.40 -4.51 -6.04
CA GLY A 80 7.66 -3.69 -5.08
C GLY A 80 7.44 -2.31 -5.67
N PHE A 81 7.61 -1.27 -4.86
CA PHE A 81 7.66 0.10 -5.32
C PHE A 81 9.11 0.51 -5.57
N TYR A 82 9.44 0.82 -6.82
CA TYR A 82 10.81 1.07 -7.24
C TYR A 82 10.88 2.32 -8.12
N ARG A 83 12.06 2.90 -8.25
CA ARG A 83 12.35 3.96 -9.23
C ARG A 83 13.12 3.41 -10.42
N SER A 84 12.85 3.98 -11.59
CA SER A 84 13.68 3.82 -12.79
C SER A 84 13.94 5.18 -13.42
N SER A 85 14.97 5.27 -14.26
CA SER A 85 15.27 6.49 -15.02
C SER A 85 14.99 6.32 -16.50
N TYR A 86 14.68 7.43 -17.16
CA TYR A 86 14.50 7.53 -18.60
C TYR A 86 15.04 8.87 -19.10
N LYS A 87 15.26 8.97 -20.40
CA LYS A 87 15.64 10.21 -21.07
C LYS A 87 14.38 10.90 -21.62
N ASP A 88 14.17 12.15 -21.26
CA ASP A 88 13.09 12.95 -21.87
C ASP A 88 13.44 13.37 -23.30
N ALA A 89 12.51 14.05 -23.97
CA ALA A 89 12.69 14.52 -25.35
C ALA A 89 13.89 15.47 -25.53
N THR A 90 14.39 16.07 -24.45
CA THR A 90 15.55 16.96 -24.43
C THR A 90 16.86 16.26 -24.04
N GLY A 91 16.81 14.94 -23.80
CA GLY A 91 17.98 14.14 -23.38
C GLY A 91 18.32 14.26 -21.88
N ASN A 92 17.48 14.93 -21.09
CA ASN A 92 17.67 15.02 -19.65
C ASN A 92 17.22 13.73 -18.98
N GLU A 93 17.97 13.29 -17.97
CA GLU A 93 17.57 12.15 -17.15
C GLU A 93 16.40 12.55 -16.26
N ARG A 94 15.35 11.74 -16.27
CA ARG A 94 14.15 11.85 -15.46
C ARG A 94 13.93 10.56 -14.72
N PHE A 95 13.31 10.66 -13.55
CA PHE A 95 12.94 9.50 -12.76
C PHE A 95 11.44 9.25 -12.82
N ILE A 96 11.07 7.99 -12.69
CA ILE A 96 9.71 7.51 -12.55
C ILE A 96 9.72 6.47 -11.42
N ALA A 97 8.76 6.53 -10.50
CA ALA A 97 8.55 5.46 -9.55
C ALA A 97 7.42 4.56 -10.03
N SER A 98 7.59 3.27 -10.13
CA SER A 98 6.56 2.34 -10.60
C SER A 98 6.43 1.16 -9.65
N THR A 99 5.29 0.47 -9.69
CA THR A 99 5.13 -0.77 -8.93
C THR A 99 5.30 -2.00 -9.81
N GLN A 100 5.82 -3.07 -9.22
CA GLN A 100 5.73 -4.43 -9.73
C GLN A 100 5.53 -5.37 -8.54
N PHE A 101 4.29 -5.82 -8.34
CA PHE A 101 3.89 -6.60 -7.16
C PHE A 101 3.88 -8.11 -7.38
N GLU A 102 3.87 -8.58 -8.63
CA GLU A 102 3.87 -10.00 -8.91
C GLU A 102 5.25 -10.62 -8.62
N SER A 103 5.35 -11.77 -7.94
CA SER A 103 4.25 -12.56 -7.34
C SER A 103 3.96 -12.24 -5.87
N THR A 104 4.96 -11.74 -5.12
CA THR A 104 4.88 -11.50 -3.65
C THR A 104 5.65 -10.24 -3.25
N TYR A 105 5.60 -9.22 -4.10
CA TYR A 105 6.34 -7.97 -3.89
C TYR A 105 5.46 -6.81 -3.40
N ALA A 106 4.15 -6.99 -3.25
CA ALA A 106 3.30 -5.96 -2.65
C ALA A 106 3.74 -5.64 -1.21
N ARG A 107 4.13 -6.68 -0.45
CA ARG A 107 4.64 -6.56 0.94
C ARG A 107 5.91 -5.71 1.08
N LEU A 108 6.63 -5.45 -0.01
CA LEU A 108 7.80 -4.57 -0.02
C LEU A 108 7.42 -3.09 -0.06
N SER A 109 6.14 -2.78 -0.29
CA SER A 109 5.66 -1.43 -0.55
C SER A 109 4.69 -0.94 0.52
N PHE A 110 3.85 -1.84 1.05
CA PHE A 110 2.96 -1.57 2.17
C PHE A 110 2.63 -2.88 2.91
N PRO A 111 2.34 -2.83 4.23
CA PRO A 111 1.92 -4.02 4.96
C PRO A 111 0.56 -4.54 4.47
N CYS A 112 0.51 -5.79 4.03
CA CYS A 112 -0.71 -6.44 3.56
C CYS A 112 -0.63 -7.96 3.65
N TRP A 113 -1.79 -8.62 3.56
CA TRP A 113 -1.87 -10.06 3.34
C TRP A 113 -1.59 -10.37 1.87
N ASP A 114 -0.30 -10.47 1.56
CA ASP A 114 0.24 -10.61 0.19
C ASP A 114 0.18 -12.06 -0.30
N GLU A 115 -1.03 -12.61 -0.37
CA GLU A 115 -1.35 -13.86 -1.05
C GLU A 115 -2.60 -13.68 -1.93
N PRO A 116 -2.67 -14.27 -3.15
CA PRO A 116 -3.75 -14.02 -4.10
C PRO A 116 -5.17 -14.37 -3.61
N ILE A 117 -5.28 -15.24 -2.60
CA ILE A 117 -6.57 -15.65 -2.02
C ILE A 117 -7.20 -14.54 -1.17
N TYR A 118 -6.40 -13.64 -0.59
CA TYR A 118 -6.86 -12.53 0.24
C TYR A 118 -7.20 -11.30 -0.60
N LYS A 119 -8.36 -11.32 -1.25
CA LYS A 119 -8.84 -10.18 -2.03
C LYS A 119 -9.37 -9.07 -1.10
N ALA A 120 -9.04 -7.83 -1.45
CA ALA A 120 -9.54 -6.64 -0.77
C ALA A 120 -9.80 -5.52 -1.79
N LYS A 121 -10.58 -4.51 -1.37
CA LYS A 121 -10.67 -3.24 -2.08
C LYS A 121 -9.55 -2.33 -1.61
N PHE A 122 -9.04 -1.49 -2.51
CA PHE A 122 -7.96 -0.56 -2.22
C PHE A 122 -8.38 0.85 -2.64
N ASP A 123 -8.52 1.72 -1.64
CA ASP A 123 -8.58 3.16 -1.85
C ASP A 123 -7.16 3.71 -1.71
N VAL A 124 -6.62 4.27 -2.79
CA VAL A 124 -5.22 4.69 -2.88
C VAL A 124 -5.16 6.20 -3.06
N THR A 125 -4.39 6.85 -2.19
CA THR A 125 -4.03 8.27 -2.31
C THR A 125 -2.53 8.40 -2.53
N LEU A 126 -2.13 9.27 -3.45
CA LEU A 126 -0.75 9.52 -3.81
C LEU A 126 -0.48 11.01 -3.67
N ILE A 127 0.50 11.34 -2.85
CA ILE A 127 1.00 12.71 -2.71
C ILE A 127 2.18 12.84 -3.64
N VAL A 128 2.04 13.67 -4.68
CA VAL A 128 3.08 13.91 -5.69
C VAL A 128 3.19 15.41 -5.96
N ASP A 129 4.34 15.85 -6.44
CA ASP A 129 4.53 17.23 -6.89
C ASP A 129 3.53 17.58 -7.99
N SER A 130 3.09 18.85 -8.02
CA SER A 130 2.04 19.34 -8.94
C SER A 130 2.39 19.23 -10.42
N ASN A 131 3.67 19.08 -10.76
CA ASN A 131 4.17 18.87 -12.11
C ASN A 131 4.30 17.39 -12.50
N LEU A 132 3.93 16.46 -11.62
CA LEU A 132 3.96 15.03 -11.86
C LEU A 132 2.55 14.45 -12.01
N THR A 133 2.47 13.33 -12.73
CA THR A 133 1.22 12.61 -12.94
C THR A 133 1.21 11.33 -12.12
N ALA A 134 0.21 11.18 -11.26
CA ALA A 134 -0.08 9.96 -10.53
C ALA A 134 -1.12 9.11 -11.28
N LEU A 135 -0.83 7.83 -11.51
CA LEU A 135 -1.79 6.88 -12.10
C LEU A 135 -1.96 5.67 -11.20
N SER A 136 -3.20 5.18 -11.12
CA SER A 136 -3.57 3.98 -10.37
C SER A 136 -4.55 3.12 -11.18
N ASN A 137 -4.93 1.96 -10.66
CA ASN A 137 -5.90 1.06 -11.30
C ASN A 137 -7.28 1.71 -11.47
N MET A 138 -7.65 2.60 -10.55
CA MET A 138 -8.90 3.35 -10.57
C MET A 138 -8.64 4.77 -11.05
N VAL A 139 -9.63 5.37 -11.71
CA VAL A 139 -9.56 6.75 -12.23
C VAL A 139 -9.43 7.73 -11.06
N ASN A 140 -8.57 8.74 -11.20
CA ASN A 140 -8.43 9.82 -10.23
C ASN A 140 -9.75 10.60 -10.12
N LEU A 141 -10.32 10.70 -8.92
CA LEU A 141 -11.60 11.38 -8.68
C LEU A 141 -11.46 12.88 -8.33
N TYR A 142 -10.25 13.43 -8.27
CA TYR A 142 -10.04 14.82 -7.86
C TYR A 142 -9.03 15.54 -8.76
N HIS A 143 -9.51 16.62 -9.39
CA HIS A 143 -8.76 17.69 -10.03
C HIS A 143 -8.79 18.92 -9.12
#